data_AF-A0A5B0Q2T8-F1
#
_entry.id   AF-A0A5B0Q2T8-F1
#
_cell.length_a   1.000
_cell.length_b   1.000
_cell.length_c   1.000
_cell.angle_alpha   90.00
_cell.angle_beta   90.00
_cell.angle_gamma   90.00
#
_symmetry.space_group_name_H-M   'P 1'
#
loop_
_entity.id
_entity.type
_entity.pdbx_description
1 polymer ?
#
loop_
_entity_poly.entity_id
_entity_poly.type
_entity_poly.pdbx_seq_one_letter_code
_entity_poly.pdbx_strand_id
1 'polypeptide(L)'
;MAKKPRTKTAVGNSLSTHGVKDMINRAVIDQRYEALELGPDATATQKRFLEEIKELDQSNPERLLNPYFEAPGFDGCRDTPVEILHVFLLGVVKYMVRDFMRRLSAKDKLHVKARYQSFNIDGLNIPSIQPSYLTKHFANFIGKDFCVVLQAAPFVLFKYMDDRERNLWIALCLLAPLVFQTHIEDMAIFQERLVYLVQNFLYLLAKGTAQWVNKPKIHMLLHLVDSIIRFGPASLFATEKFEGYNSTLRNASVHSNRQSPGQDIAVTFANYLVLRHILSGGFFFEKKSGRYCAAGSCVTDIFLQSITIQKSMGLNNALLEESDHRYPNIRKWKVKPADKVPTPLDLQEHLQDYTVSQIAEVNLDGKHVIRAGSFVLVSSLN
;
A
#
# COMPACT_ATOMS: atom_id res chain seq x y z
N MET A 1 -12.05 -28.34 27.07
CA MET A 1 -12.20 -26.89 27.40
C MET A 1 -12.04 -26.68 28.90
N ALA A 2 -11.57 -25.51 29.34
CA ALA A 2 -11.36 -25.23 30.76
C ALA A 2 -12.70 -25.17 31.52
N LYS A 3 -12.80 -25.83 32.68
CA LYS A 3 -14.00 -25.90 33.53
C LYS A 3 -14.45 -24.55 34.14
N LYS A 4 -13.72 -23.45 33.89
CA LYS A 4 -14.09 -22.07 34.24
C LYS A 4 -13.82 -21.14 33.06
N PRO A 5 -14.66 -20.12 32.80
CA PRO A 5 -14.39 -19.12 31.78
C PRO A 5 -13.02 -18.49 32.07
N ARG A 6 -12.09 -18.55 31.09
CA ARG A 6 -10.85 -17.78 31.16
C ARG A 6 -11.21 -16.29 31.22
N THR A 7 -10.37 -15.47 31.83
CA THR A 7 -10.55 -14.00 31.79
C THR A 7 -10.37 -13.48 30.37
N LYS A 8 -11.00 -12.34 30.03
CA LYS A 8 -10.82 -11.66 28.72
C LYS A 8 -9.35 -11.48 28.37
N THR A 9 -8.53 -11.11 29.36
CA THR A 9 -7.07 -10.99 29.25
C THR A 9 -6.39 -12.32 28.91
N ALA A 10 -6.76 -13.41 29.56
CA ALA A 10 -6.18 -14.73 29.29
C ALA A 10 -6.54 -15.24 27.88
N VAL A 11 -7.75 -14.95 27.39
CA VAL A 11 -8.14 -15.24 26.00
C VAL A 11 -7.32 -14.39 25.02
N GLY A 12 -7.17 -13.08 25.28
CA GLY A 12 -6.34 -12.19 24.47
C GLY A 12 -4.87 -12.62 24.39
N ASN A 13 -4.28 -13.08 25.51
CA ASN A 13 -2.92 -13.61 25.53
C ASN A 13 -2.81 -14.90 24.71
N SER A 14 -3.82 -15.78 24.78
CA SER A 14 -3.85 -17.02 24.00
C SER A 14 -3.80 -16.77 22.49
N LEU A 15 -4.51 -15.76 21.98
CA LEU A 15 -4.45 -15.39 20.55
C LEU A 15 -3.02 -15.04 20.11
N SER A 16 -2.27 -14.35 20.97
CA SER A 16 -0.88 -13.97 20.70
C SER A 16 0.06 -15.17 20.74
N THR A 17 -0.14 -16.09 21.70
CA THR A 17 0.66 -17.32 21.82
C THR A 17 0.50 -18.25 20.61
N HIS A 18 -0.72 -18.39 20.10
CA HIS A 18 -1.01 -19.31 18.98
C HIS A 18 -0.90 -18.64 17.61
N GLY A 19 -0.70 -17.31 17.56
CA GLY A 19 -0.57 -16.56 16.31
C GLY A 19 -1.87 -16.37 15.51
N VAL A 20 -3.01 -16.84 16.02
CA VAL A 20 -4.31 -16.73 15.35
C VAL A 20 -5.09 -15.55 15.91
N LYS A 21 -5.44 -14.59 15.06
CA LYS A 21 -6.30 -13.44 15.39
C LYS A 21 -7.61 -13.52 14.60
N ASP A 22 -8.52 -14.35 15.09
CA ASP A 22 -9.85 -14.49 14.51
C ASP A 22 -10.75 -13.32 14.94
N MET A 23 -10.97 -12.37 14.03
CA MET A 23 -11.77 -11.18 14.32
C MET A 23 -13.27 -11.47 14.43
N ILE A 24 -13.77 -12.54 13.78
CA ILE A 24 -15.18 -12.91 13.82
C ILE A 24 -15.50 -13.48 15.20
N ASN A 25 -14.76 -14.51 15.61
CA ASN A 25 -14.96 -15.09 16.95
C ASN A 25 -14.63 -14.10 18.05
N ARG A 26 -13.66 -13.20 17.84
CA ARG A 26 -13.36 -12.14 18.81
C ARG A 26 -14.57 -11.25 19.09
N ALA A 27 -15.33 -10.85 18.08
CA ALA A 27 -16.53 -10.04 18.28
C ALA A 27 -17.58 -10.77 19.15
N VAL A 28 -17.79 -12.07 18.87
CA VAL A 28 -18.69 -12.93 19.67
C VAL A 28 -18.20 -13.08 21.10
N ILE A 29 -16.89 -13.28 21.29
CA ILE A 29 -16.26 -13.38 22.61
C ILE A 29 -16.38 -12.06 23.38
N ASP A 30 -16.15 -10.92 22.73
CA ASP A 30 -16.26 -9.60 23.34
C ASP A 30 -17.70 -9.33 23.79
N GLN A 31 -18.70 -9.59 22.93
CA GLN A 31 -20.12 -9.51 23.26
C GLN A 31 -20.50 -10.42 24.44
N ARG A 32 -19.91 -11.62 24.51
CA ARG A 32 -20.12 -12.55 25.63
C ARG A 32 -19.56 -12.00 26.94
N TYR A 33 -18.37 -11.40 26.94
CA TYR A 33 -17.81 -10.79 28.15
C TYR A 33 -18.64 -9.58 28.59
N GLU A 34 -19.07 -8.72 27.67
CA GLU A 34 -19.92 -7.57 27.97
C GLU A 34 -21.25 -8.00 28.61
N ALA A 35 -21.90 -9.03 28.08
CA ALA A 35 -23.12 -9.58 28.65
C ALA A 35 -22.90 -10.21 30.04
N LEU A 36 -21.77 -10.88 30.26
CA LEU A 36 -21.42 -11.47 31.56
C LEU A 36 -21.09 -10.42 32.62
N GLU A 37 -20.45 -9.31 32.24
CA GLU A 37 -20.12 -8.20 33.14
C GLU A 37 -21.37 -7.50 33.69
N LEU A 38 -22.46 -7.47 32.92
CA LEU A 38 -23.75 -6.91 33.35
C LEU A 38 -24.49 -7.78 34.37
N GLY A 39 -24.18 -9.08 34.47
CA GLY A 39 -24.78 -10.00 35.44
C GLY A 39 -26.32 -9.92 35.50
N PRO A 40 -26.93 -9.55 36.64
CA PRO A 40 -28.39 -9.45 36.77
C PRO A 40 -29.02 -8.38 35.86
N ASP A 41 -28.28 -7.30 35.58
CA ASP A 41 -28.71 -6.14 34.80
C ASP A 41 -28.68 -6.37 33.28
N ALA A 42 -28.23 -7.55 32.83
CA ALA A 42 -28.23 -7.90 31.42
C ALA A 42 -29.66 -7.93 30.85
N THR A 43 -29.82 -7.36 29.65
CA THR A 43 -31.08 -7.34 28.90
C THR A 43 -31.55 -8.76 28.53
N ALA A 44 -32.83 -8.93 28.24
CA ALA A 44 -33.37 -10.22 27.77
C ALA A 44 -32.63 -10.75 26.54
N THR A 45 -32.28 -9.87 25.59
CA THR A 45 -31.50 -10.22 24.39
C THR A 45 -30.10 -10.74 24.74
N GLN A 46 -29.41 -10.11 25.68
CA GLN A 46 -28.07 -10.54 26.12
C GLN A 46 -28.13 -11.88 26.88
N LYS A 47 -29.14 -12.07 27.74
CA LYS A 47 -29.37 -13.35 28.44
C LYS A 47 -29.62 -14.49 27.45
N ARG A 48 -30.50 -14.26 26.46
CA ARG A 48 -30.77 -15.20 25.38
C ARG A 48 -29.51 -15.51 24.57
N PHE A 49 -28.71 -14.51 24.22
CA PHE A 49 -27.43 -14.72 23.53
C PHE A 49 -26.48 -15.63 24.33
N LEU A 50 -26.37 -15.44 25.65
CA LEU A 50 -25.54 -16.30 26.51
C LEU A 50 -26.06 -17.75 26.56
N GLU A 51 -27.38 -17.93 26.59
CA GLU A 51 -28.03 -19.24 26.53
C GLU A 51 -27.76 -19.94 25.19
N GLU A 52 -27.96 -19.24 24.07
CA GLU A 52 -27.69 -19.76 22.71
C GLU A 52 -26.23 -20.19 22.54
N ILE A 53 -25.27 -19.39 23.03
CA ILE A 53 -23.84 -19.76 23.02
C ILE A 53 -23.59 -21.05 23.83
N LYS A 54 -24.23 -21.18 24.99
CA LYS A 54 -24.07 -22.35 25.88
C LYS A 54 -24.70 -23.60 25.26
N GLU A 55 -25.86 -23.47 24.65
CA GLU A 55 -26.53 -24.56 23.93
C GLU A 55 -25.73 -25.00 22.72
N LEU A 56 -25.16 -24.06 21.96
CA LEU A 56 -24.26 -24.36 20.83
C LEU A 56 -22.99 -25.07 21.30
N ASP A 57 -22.36 -24.64 22.39
CA ASP A 57 -21.17 -25.31 22.95
C ASP A 57 -21.43 -26.77 23.32
N GLN A 58 -22.66 -27.09 23.75
CA GLN A 58 -23.08 -28.44 24.13
C GLN A 58 -23.52 -29.30 22.95
N SER A 59 -24.26 -28.71 22.00
CA SER A 59 -24.91 -29.45 20.91
C SER A 59 -24.10 -29.49 19.62
N ASN A 60 -23.38 -28.41 19.30
CA ASN A 60 -22.60 -28.26 18.08
C ASN A 60 -21.45 -27.24 18.27
N PRO A 61 -20.37 -27.63 18.97
CA PRO A 61 -19.26 -26.72 19.28
C PRO A 61 -18.52 -26.22 18.04
N GLU A 62 -18.56 -26.94 16.92
CA GLU A 62 -17.94 -26.54 15.65
C GLU A 62 -18.58 -25.26 15.10
N ARG A 63 -19.89 -25.05 15.32
CA ARG A 63 -20.58 -23.80 14.92
C ARG A 63 -20.13 -22.56 15.70
N LEU A 64 -19.40 -22.73 16.80
CA LEU A 64 -18.77 -21.62 17.52
C LEU A 64 -17.41 -21.23 16.91
N LEU A 65 -16.86 -22.05 16.03
CA LEU A 65 -15.61 -21.78 15.34
C LEU A 65 -15.90 -20.99 14.05
N ASN A 66 -14.93 -20.19 13.65
CA ASN A 66 -15.04 -19.44 12.41
C ASN A 66 -14.97 -20.41 11.21
N PRO A 67 -16.04 -20.50 10.40
CA PRO A 67 -16.15 -21.48 9.31
C PRO A 67 -15.14 -21.23 8.19
N TYR A 68 -14.53 -20.04 8.11
CA TYR A 68 -13.48 -19.78 7.12
C TYR A 68 -12.27 -20.70 7.30
N PHE A 69 -11.97 -21.15 8.53
CA PHE A 69 -10.84 -22.07 8.75
C PHE A 69 -11.07 -23.47 8.19
N GLU A 70 -12.33 -23.83 7.90
CA GLU A 70 -12.71 -25.12 7.30
C GLU A 70 -13.14 -24.96 5.84
N ALA A 71 -13.09 -23.73 5.30
CA ALA A 71 -13.48 -23.46 3.93
C ALA A 71 -12.56 -24.24 2.97
N PRO A 72 -13.11 -25.11 2.09
CA PRO A 72 -12.30 -25.86 1.14
C PRO A 72 -11.44 -24.93 0.28
N GLY A 73 -10.14 -25.19 0.26
CA GLY A 73 -9.17 -24.40 -0.50
C GLY A 73 -8.64 -23.15 0.21
N PHE A 74 -9.09 -22.85 1.44
CA PHE A 74 -8.50 -21.82 2.27
C PHE A 74 -7.35 -22.37 3.13
N ASP A 75 -6.19 -21.76 3.02
CA ASP A 75 -5.00 -21.96 3.83
C ASP A 75 -4.61 -20.61 4.44
N GLY A 76 -4.91 -20.42 5.72
CA GLY A 76 -4.68 -19.13 6.39
C GLY A 76 -3.23 -18.64 6.34
N CYS A 77 -2.24 -19.52 6.21
CA CYS A 77 -0.83 -19.14 6.08
C CYS A 77 -0.49 -18.72 4.65
N ARG A 78 -1.00 -19.43 3.65
CA ARG A 78 -0.68 -19.16 2.24
C ARG A 78 -1.61 -18.14 1.59
N ASP A 79 -2.81 -17.93 2.14
CA ASP A 79 -3.84 -17.02 1.62
C ASP A 79 -3.82 -15.63 2.27
N THR A 80 -2.91 -15.40 3.22
CA THR A 80 -2.67 -14.09 3.81
C THR A 80 -1.33 -13.51 3.32
N PRO A 81 -1.32 -12.84 2.16
CA PRO A 81 -0.08 -12.38 1.55
C PRO A 81 0.64 -11.35 2.44
N VAL A 82 1.96 -11.25 2.25
CA VAL A 82 2.81 -10.34 3.01
C VAL A 82 2.44 -8.87 2.74
N GLU A 83 1.88 -8.19 3.73
CA GLU A 83 1.51 -6.77 3.57
C GLU A 83 2.75 -5.86 3.51
N ILE A 84 3.10 -5.38 2.31
CA ILE A 84 4.37 -4.71 2.04
C ILE A 84 4.54 -3.35 2.73
N LEU A 85 3.47 -2.58 2.94
CA LEU A 85 3.58 -1.30 3.63
C LEU A 85 4.02 -1.51 5.07
N HIS A 86 3.40 -2.45 5.77
CA HIS A 86 3.66 -2.75 7.16
C HIS A 86 4.94 -3.55 7.32
N VAL A 87 5.21 -4.52 6.46
CA VAL A 87 6.38 -5.40 6.57
C VAL A 87 7.64 -4.71 6.09
N PHE A 88 7.62 -4.12 4.90
CA PHE A 88 8.82 -3.53 4.29
C PHE A 88 9.05 -2.11 4.81
N LEU A 89 8.18 -1.13 4.50
CA LEU A 89 8.39 0.28 4.85
C LEU A 89 8.29 0.53 6.36
N LEU A 90 7.15 0.21 6.97
CA LEU A 90 6.88 0.40 8.40
C LEU A 90 7.46 -0.74 9.27
N GLY A 91 8.27 -1.62 8.68
CA GLY A 91 8.99 -2.68 9.35
C GLY A 91 10.49 -2.56 9.09
N VAL A 92 10.99 -3.28 8.09
CA VAL A 92 12.41 -3.37 7.74
C VAL A 92 13.07 -1.99 7.63
N VAL A 93 12.54 -1.13 6.75
CA VAL A 93 13.12 0.20 6.48
C VAL A 93 13.02 1.08 7.73
N LYS A 94 11.86 1.12 8.37
CA LYS A 94 11.64 1.86 9.63
C LYS A 94 12.62 1.48 10.72
N TYR A 95 12.90 0.18 10.86
CA TYR A 95 13.83 -0.32 11.85
C TYR A 95 15.25 0.16 11.57
N MET A 96 15.73 0.00 10.34
CA MET A 96 17.08 0.44 9.94
C MET A 96 17.24 1.96 10.04
N VAL A 97 16.27 2.74 9.56
CA VAL A 97 16.29 4.20 9.65
C VAL A 97 16.34 4.67 11.09
N ARG A 98 15.50 4.11 11.96
CA ARG A 98 15.45 4.52 13.38
C ARG A 98 16.72 4.12 14.11
N ASP A 99 17.25 2.93 13.88
CA ASP A 99 18.51 2.49 14.47
C ASP A 99 19.66 3.43 14.07
N PHE A 100 19.80 3.66 12.76
CA PHE A 100 20.85 4.52 12.21
C PHE A 100 20.75 5.96 12.74
N MET A 101 19.58 6.60 12.62
CA MET A 101 19.38 8.00 13.00
C MET A 101 19.48 8.23 14.51
N ARG A 102 19.22 7.22 15.35
CA ARG A 102 19.39 7.34 16.82
C ARG A 102 20.85 7.38 17.23
N ARG A 103 21.74 6.70 16.51
CA ARG A 103 23.19 6.71 16.79
C ARG A 103 23.88 8.02 16.43
N LEU A 104 23.29 8.82 15.53
CA LEU A 104 23.87 10.10 15.11
C LEU A 104 23.75 11.17 16.19
N SER A 105 24.84 11.91 16.39
CA SER A 105 24.87 13.09 17.26
C SER A 105 23.97 14.21 16.72
N ALA A 106 23.65 15.21 17.56
CA ALA A 106 22.91 16.39 17.12
C ALA A 106 23.65 17.15 16.00
N LYS A 107 24.99 17.21 16.06
CA LYS A 107 25.85 17.82 15.05
C LYS A 107 25.79 17.06 13.72
N ASP A 108 25.87 15.74 13.77
CA ASP A 108 25.80 14.91 12.55
C ASP A 108 24.45 15.02 11.88
N LYS A 109 23.35 15.11 12.65
CA LYS A 109 22.01 15.34 12.13
C LYS A 109 21.88 16.67 11.37
N LEU A 110 22.62 17.71 11.75
CA LEU A 110 22.66 18.97 11.01
C LEU A 110 23.33 18.80 9.64
N HIS A 111 24.41 18.02 9.56
CA HIS A 111 25.07 17.70 8.30
C HIS A 111 24.21 16.79 7.41
N VAL A 112 23.52 15.81 7.99
CA VAL A 112 22.51 15.01 7.26
C VAL A 112 21.40 15.90 6.71
N LYS A 113 20.93 16.89 7.48
CA LYS A 113 19.95 17.87 7.00
C LYS A 113 20.49 18.66 5.80
N ALA A 114 21.72 19.16 5.89
CA ALA A 114 22.36 19.88 4.78
C ALA A 114 22.48 19.01 3.52
N ARG A 115 22.81 17.73 3.70
CA ARG A 115 22.89 16.77 2.58
C ARG A 115 21.53 16.48 1.95
N TYR A 116 20.47 16.31 2.74
CA TYR A 116 19.11 16.21 2.20
C TYR A 116 18.71 17.49 1.44
N GLN A 117 19.14 18.66 1.91
CA GLN A 117 18.85 19.95 1.25
C GLN A 117 19.58 20.09 -0.10
N SER A 118 20.78 19.51 -0.23
CA SER A 118 21.57 19.54 -1.47
C SER A 118 21.32 18.35 -2.38
N PHE A 119 20.53 17.36 -1.95
CA PHE A 119 20.31 16.15 -2.72
C PHE A 119 19.44 16.46 -3.94
N ASN A 120 19.96 16.18 -5.13
CA ASN A 120 19.18 16.37 -6.35
C ASN A 120 18.13 15.26 -6.44
N ILE A 121 16.86 15.67 -6.52
CA ILE A 121 15.71 14.77 -6.68
C ILE A 121 15.23 14.67 -8.13
N ASP A 122 15.91 15.34 -9.07
CA ASP A 122 15.63 15.20 -10.48
C ASP A 122 15.72 13.73 -10.90
N GLY A 123 14.68 13.26 -11.60
CA GLY A 123 14.56 11.86 -12.02
C GLY A 123 14.04 10.90 -10.94
N LEU A 124 13.85 11.36 -9.69
CA LEU A 124 13.23 10.55 -8.64
C LEU A 124 11.72 10.78 -8.59
N ASN A 125 10.96 9.69 -8.46
CA ASN A 125 9.51 9.75 -8.28
C ASN A 125 9.15 10.02 -6.80
N ILE A 126 9.61 11.15 -6.26
CA ILE A 126 9.37 11.57 -4.88
C ILE A 126 8.91 13.04 -4.80
N PRO A 127 8.11 13.40 -3.79
CA PRO A 127 7.78 14.80 -3.55
C PRO A 127 9.01 15.60 -3.13
N SER A 128 8.87 16.93 -3.11
CA SER A 128 9.89 17.82 -2.55
C SER A 128 10.30 17.35 -1.15
N ILE A 129 11.61 17.18 -0.96
CA ILE A 129 12.19 16.76 0.31
C ILE A 129 11.99 17.87 1.34
N GLN A 130 11.65 17.48 2.58
CA GLN A 130 11.59 18.38 3.72
C GLN A 130 12.75 18.05 4.69
N PRO A 131 13.97 18.58 4.50
CA PRO A 131 15.16 18.12 5.22
C PRO A 131 15.03 18.24 6.74
N SER A 132 14.45 19.35 7.22
CA SER A 132 14.20 19.56 8.64
C SER A 132 13.30 18.49 9.24
N TYR A 133 12.26 18.09 8.50
CA TYR A 133 11.35 17.04 8.93
C TYR A 133 12.05 15.69 8.94
N LEU A 134 12.78 15.36 7.87
CA LEU A 134 13.47 14.08 7.74
C LEU A 134 14.53 13.85 8.83
N THR A 135 15.16 14.91 9.36
CA THR A 135 16.17 14.77 10.41
C THR A 135 15.61 14.89 11.83
N LYS A 136 14.54 15.65 12.06
CA LYS A 136 13.97 15.85 13.41
C LYS A 136 12.90 14.82 13.77
N HIS A 137 12.12 14.39 12.78
CA HIS A 137 10.91 13.59 12.99
C HIS A 137 11.02 12.19 12.38
N PHE A 138 12.23 11.65 12.18
CA PHE A 138 12.47 10.31 11.64
C PHE A 138 11.76 9.18 12.41
N ALA A 139 11.40 9.41 13.68
CA ALA A 139 10.61 8.46 14.45
C ALA A 139 9.14 8.41 13.99
N ASN A 140 8.60 9.48 13.39
CA ASN A 140 7.18 9.63 13.05
C ASN A 140 6.89 9.48 11.55
N PHE A 141 7.86 8.99 10.79
CA PHE A 141 7.70 8.73 9.36
C PHE A 141 6.54 7.79 9.05
N ILE A 142 5.87 8.10 7.95
CA ILE A 142 4.89 7.25 7.29
C ILE A 142 5.51 6.62 6.03
N GLY A 143 4.74 5.79 5.31
CA GLY A 143 5.25 5.02 4.15
C GLY A 143 6.00 5.89 3.13
N LYS A 144 5.40 7.01 2.70
CA LYS A 144 6.03 7.92 1.72
C LYS A 144 7.38 8.46 2.17
N ASP A 145 7.57 8.73 3.47
CA ASP A 145 8.82 9.28 3.97
C ASP A 145 9.92 8.20 3.93
N PHE A 146 9.56 6.94 4.20
CA PHE A 146 10.50 5.82 4.04
C PHE A 146 10.88 5.56 2.59
N CYS A 147 9.96 5.77 1.63
CA CYS A 147 10.31 5.72 0.20
C CYS A 147 11.34 6.79 -0.17
N VAL A 148 11.19 8.02 0.34
CA VAL A 148 12.20 9.09 0.16
C VAL A 148 13.56 8.65 0.72
N VAL A 149 13.56 8.09 1.94
CA VAL A 149 14.80 7.64 2.56
C VAL A 149 15.45 6.51 1.77
N LEU A 150 14.70 5.53 1.26
CA LEU A 150 15.26 4.45 0.44
C LEU A 150 15.98 4.97 -0.81
N GLN A 151 15.45 6.00 -1.46
CA GLN A 151 16.02 6.57 -2.67
C GLN A 151 17.23 7.49 -2.39
N ALA A 152 17.33 8.05 -1.18
CA ALA A 152 18.35 9.05 -0.83
C ALA A 152 19.44 8.54 0.14
N ALA A 153 19.14 7.55 0.99
CA ALA A 153 19.99 7.14 2.10
C ALA A 153 21.42 6.74 1.71
N PRO A 154 21.66 5.96 0.63
CA PRO A 154 23.02 5.60 0.22
C PRO A 154 23.91 6.81 -0.08
N PHE A 155 23.33 7.96 -0.44
CA PHE A 155 24.06 9.18 -0.77
C PHE A 155 24.12 10.15 0.41
N VAL A 156 22.98 10.35 1.07
CA VAL A 156 22.84 11.31 2.16
C VAL A 156 23.56 10.81 3.42
N LEU A 157 23.42 9.52 3.74
CA LEU A 157 23.93 8.94 4.99
C LEU A 157 25.32 8.31 4.83
N PHE A 158 25.85 8.17 3.60
CA PHE A 158 27.11 7.49 3.26
C PHE A 158 28.30 7.75 4.19
N LYS A 159 28.51 9.03 4.56
CA LYS A 159 29.66 9.46 5.37
C LYS A 159 29.61 8.91 6.81
N TYR A 160 28.44 8.49 7.25
CA TYR A 160 28.18 7.97 8.59
C TYR A 160 28.04 6.44 8.59
N MET A 161 28.29 5.78 7.46
CA MET A 161 28.25 4.33 7.33
C MET A 161 29.67 3.77 7.30
N ASP A 162 29.90 2.70 8.05
CA ASP A 162 31.02 1.78 7.81
C ASP A 162 30.77 0.93 6.55
N ASP A 163 31.78 0.20 6.06
CA ASP A 163 31.64 -0.59 4.82
C ASP A 163 30.58 -1.70 4.93
N ARG A 164 30.38 -2.26 6.12
CA ARG A 164 29.35 -3.26 6.36
C ARG A 164 27.96 -2.63 6.29
N GLU A 165 27.76 -1.47 6.90
CA GLU A 165 26.51 -0.71 6.84
C GLU A 165 26.21 -0.28 5.40
N ARG A 166 27.22 0.17 4.65
CA ARG A 166 27.05 0.49 3.22
C ARG A 166 26.52 -0.71 2.44
N ASN A 167 27.15 -1.88 2.59
CA ASN A 167 26.70 -3.10 1.92
C ASN A 167 25.27 -3.47 2.32
N LEU A 168 24.92 -3.35 3.61
CA LEU A 168 23.56 -3.61 4.09
C LEU A 168 22.52 -2.64 3.50
N TRP A 169 22.81 -1.34 3.47
CA TRP A 169 21.94 -0.33 2.88
C TRP A 169 21.81 -0.49 1.36
N ILE A 170 22.90 -0.80 0.66
CA ILE A 170 22.88 -1.11 -0.77
C ILE A 170 22.00 -2.33 -1.02
N ALA A 171 22.14 -3.41 -0.26
CA ALA A 171 21.29 -4.59 -0.39
C ALA A 171 19.80 -4.27 -0.20
N LEU A 172 19.45 -3.45 0.80
CA LEU A 172 18.07 -2.97 0.98
C LEU A 172 17.57 -2.15 -0.22
N CYS A 173 18.41 -1.23 -0.73
CA CYS A 173 18.07 -0.37 -1.87
C CYS A 173 17.99 -1.14 -3.19
N LEU A 174 18.69 -2.27 -3.34
CA LEU A 174 18.56 -3.18 -4.48
C LEU A 174 17.30 -4.06 -4.37
N LEU A 175 16.90 -4.44 -3.15
CA LEU A 175 15.68 -5.20 -2.90
C LEU A 175 14.43 -4.35 -3.12
N ALA A 176 14.42 -3.08 -2.71
CA ALA A 176 13.24 -2.22 -2.74
C ALA A 176 12.55 -2.11 -4.12
N PRO A 177 13.26 -1.91 -5.26
CA PRO A 177 12.64 -1.87 -6.59
C PRO A 177 11.86 -3.15 -6.92
N LEU A 178 12.37 -4.33 -6.57
CA LEU A 178 11.69 -5.60 -6.80
C LEU A 178 10.43 -5.75 -5.95
N VAL A 179 10.43 -5.19 -4.73
CA VAL A 179 9.24 -5.19 -3.85
C VAL A 179 8.14 -4.26 -4.38
N PHE A 180 8.51 -3.15 -5.03
CA PHE A 180 7.55 -2.13 -5.48
C PHE A 180 7.25 -2.11 -6.98
N GLN A 181 7.86 -3.00 -7.77
CA GLN A 181 7.54 -3.09 -9.18
C GLN A 181 6.07 -3.52 -9.37
N THR A 182 5.44 -2.96 -10.41
CA THR A 182 4.04 -3.22 -10.74
C THR A 182 3.87 -4.23 -11.86
N HIS A 183 4.98 -4.68 -12.47
CA HIS A 183 5.00 -5.61 -13.58
C HIS A 183 6.17 -6.59 -13.41
N ILE A 184 5.94 -7.86 -13.74
CA ILE A 184 6.94 -8.92 -13.78
C ILE A 184 6.89 -9.49 -15.20
N GLU A 185 7.98 -9.32 -15.95
CA GLU A 185 8.08 -9.85 -17.32
C GLU A 185 8.26 -11.37 -17.30
N ASP A 186 9.24 -11.86 -16.52
CA ASP A 186 9.53 -13.27 -16.34
C ASP A 186 9.54 -13.61 -14.84
N MET A 187 8.60 -14.47 -14.42
CA MET A 187 8.43 -14.85 -13.02
C MET A 187 9.61 -15.69 -12.49
N ALA A 188 10.21 -16.54 -13.32
CA ALA A 188 11.31 -17.42 -12.89
C ALA A 188 12.58 -16.60 -12.63
N ILE A 189 12.95 -15.72 -13.56
CA ILE A 189 14.10 -14.80 -13.41
C ILE A 189 13.87 -13.87 -12.22
N PHE A 190 12.65 -13.32 -12.10
CA PHE A 190 12.30 -12.46 -10.99
C PHE A 190 12.42 -13.17 -9.64
N GLN A 191 11.89 -14.39 -9.54
CA GLN A 191 11.94 -15.18 -8.32
C GLN A 191 13.39 -15.46 -7.90
N GLU A 192 14.25 -15.90 -8.81
CA GLU A 192 15.67 -16.16 -8.51
C GLU A 192 16.35 -14.91 -7.97
N ARG A 193 16.16 -13.78 -8.65
CA ARG A 193 16.74 -12.49 -8.24
C ARG A 193 16.20 -12.01 -6.88
N LEU A 194 14.90 -12.17 -6.64
CA LEU A 194 14.27 -11.78 -5.38
C LEU A 194 14.77 -12.64 -4.22
N VAL A 195 14.82 -13.97 -4.40
CA VAL A 195 15.36 -14.90 -3.39
C VAL A 195 16.79 -14.54 -3.04
N TYR A 196 17.64 -14.33 -4.06
CA TYR A 196 19.02 -13.93 -3.85
C TYR A 196 19.14 -12.63 -3.05
N LEU A 197 18.41 -11.57 -3.42
CA LEU A 197 18.49 -10.28 -2.74
C LEU A 197 17.91 -10.32 -1.33
N VAL A 198 16.83 -11.08 -1.08
CA VAL A 198 16.30 -11.30 0.27
C VAL A 198 17.33 -12.03 1.12
N GLN A 199 17.90 -13.13 0.64
CA GLN A 199 18.88 -13.91 1.39
C GLN A 199 20.16 -13.10 1.67
N ASN A 200 20.67 -12.37 0.67
CA ASN A 200 21.83 -11.50 0.83
C ASN A 200 21.57 -10.38 1.85
N PHE A 201 20.41 -9.74 1.78
CA PHE A 201 20.00 -8.73 2.76
C PHE A 201 19.94 -9.31 4.18
N LEU A 202 19.29 -10.47 4.36
CA LEU A 202 19.18 -11.13 5.66
C LEU A 202 20.55 -11.58 6.20
N TYR A 203 21.43 -12.08 5.34
CA TYR A 203 22.80 -12.43 5.70
C TYR A 203 23.59 -11.21 6.20
N LEU A 204 23.58 -10.10 5.44
CA LEU A 204 24.26 -8.87 5.84
C LEU A 204 23.70 -8.28 7.13
N LEU A 205 22.38 -8.36 7.32
CA LEU A 205 21.68 -7.90 8.51
C LEU A 205 22.10 -8.71 9.74
N ALA A 206 22.11 -10.04 9.64
CA ALA A 206 22.50 -10.96 10.70
C ALA A 206 24.01 -10.87 11.04
N LYS A 207 24.85 -10.68 10.01
CA LYS A 207 26.30 -10.42 10.17
C LYS A 207 26.57 -9.12 10.94
N GLY A 208 25.66 -8.15 10.84
CA GLY A 208 25.74 -6.89 11.59
C GLY A 208 25.40 -7.06 13.07
N THR A 209 24.26 -7.67 13.37
CA THR A 209 23.78 -7.91 14.73
C THR A 209 22.66 -8.96 14.76
N ALA A 210 22.64 -9.80 15.80
CA ALA A 210 21.60 -10.80 16.01
C ALA A 210 20.26 -10.22 16.50
N GLN A 211 20.21 -8.94 16.90
CA GLN A 211 19.00 -8.32 17.46
C GLN A 211 17.80 -8.32 16.49
N TRP A 212 18.07 -8.37 15.19
CA TRP A 212 17.05 -8.37 14.14
C TRP A 212 16.25 -9.66 14.05
N VAL A 213 16.76 -10.78 14.57
CA VAL A 213 16.06 -12.09 14.57
C VAL A 213 14.75 -12.03 15.35
N ASN A 214 14.67 -11.19 16.38
CA ASN A 214 13.47 -10.99 17.19
C ASN A 214 12.43 -10.07 16.52
N LYS A 215 12.61 -9.69 15.25
CA LYS A 215 11.66 -8.84 14.50
C LYS A 215 10.87 -9.70 13.51
N PRO A 216 9.60 -10.03 13.79
CA PRO A 216 8.78 -10.86 12.90
C PRO A 216 8.71 -10.34 11.46
N LYS A 217 8.69 -9.02 11.27
CA LYS A 217 8.64 -8.40 9.94
C LYS A 217 9.89 -8.67 9.09
N ILE A 218 11.04 -8.94 9.70
CA ILE A 218 12.24 -9.37 8.98
C ILE A 218 12.04 -10.79 8.45
N HIS A 219 11.51 -11.70 9.28
CA HIS A 219 11.19 -13.08 8.86
C HIS A 219 10.15 -13.12 7.74
N MET A 220 9.16 -12.21 7.77
CA MET A 220 8.14 -12.11 6.70
C MET A 220 8.71 -11.85 5.31
N LEU A 221 9.96 -11.36 5.17
CA LEU A 221 10.60 -11.23 3.85
C LEU A 221 10.83 -12.57 3.15
N LEU A 222 11.00 -13.65 3.91
CA LEU A 222 11.12 -14.99 3.33
C LEU A 222 9.83 -15.42 2.64
N HIS A 223 8.68 -15.06 3.24
CA HIS A 223 7.34 -15.37 2.72
C HIS A 223 6.87 -14.40 1.63
N LEU A 224 7.58 -13.29 1.42
CA LEU A 224 7.26 -12.33 0.36
C LEU A 224 7.44 -12.97 -1.02
N VAL A 225 8.45 -13.85 -1.17
CA VAL A 225 8.69 -14.62 -2.38
C VAL A 225 7.47 -15.49 -2.71
N ASP A 226 7.00 -16.28 -1.73
CA ASP A 226 5.84 -17.16 -1.89
C ASP A 226 4.57 -16.35 -2.22
N SER A 227 4.40 -15.19 -1.59
CA SER A 227 3.27 -14.29 -1.88
C SER A 227 3.32 -13.76 -3.31
N ILE A 228 4.49 -13.37 -3.82
CA ILE A 228 4.60 -12.83 -5.18
C ILE A 228 4.37 -13.93 -6.24
N ILE A 229 4.89 -15.14 -6.01
CA ILE A 229 4.64 -16.27 -6.91
C ILE A 229 3.14 -16.57 -7.01
N ARG A 230 2.42 -16.48 -5.87
CA ARG A 230 1.01 -16.83 -5.82
C ARG A 230 0.06 -15.73 -6.28
N PHE A 231 0.35 -14.47 -5.95
CA PHE A 231 -0.56 -13.34 -6.14
C PHE A 231 -0.08 -12.32 -7.17
N GLY A 232 1.08 -12.54 -7.78
CA GLY A 232 1.73 -11.60 -8.69
C GLY A 232 2.48 -10.48 -7.97
N PRO A 233 2.80 -9.36 -8.64
CA PRO A 233 3.58 -8.27 -8.05
C PRO A 233 2.99 -7.79 -6.72
N ALA A 234 3.83 -7.45 -5.75
CA ALA A 234 3.37 -7.15 -4.40
C ALA A 234 2.43 -5.93 -4.29
N SER A 235 2.46 -5.05 -5.30
CA SER A 235 1.48 -3.99 -5.46
C SER A 235 0.02 -4.46 -5.55
N LEU A 236 -0.23 -5.71 -5.94
CA LEU A 236 -1.58 -6.27 -6.09
C LEU A 236 -2.22 -6.61 -4.74
N PHE A 237 -1.42 -6.93 -3.73
CA PHE A 237 -1.89 -7.27 -2.38
C PHE A 237 -1.45 -6.28 -1.29
N ALA A 238 -0.95 -5.11 -1.70
CA ALA A 238 -0.68 -4.01 -0.78
C ALA A 238 -1.98 -3.45 -0.17
N THR A 239 -2.02 -3.21 1.14
CA THR A 239 -3.24 -2.71 1.80
C THR A 239 -3.40 -1.20 1.74
N GLU A 240 -2.44 -0.46 1.19
CA GLU A 240 -2.44 1.01 1.16
C GLU A 240 -3.72 1.57 0.49
N LYS A 241 -4.22 0.94 -0.58
CA LYS A 241 -5.47 1.35 -1.23
C LYS A 241 -6.67 1.19 -0.29
N PHE A 242 -6.72 0.11 0.49
CA PHE A 242 -7.76 -0.12 1.48
C PHE A 242 -7.63 0.83 2.67
N GLU A 243 -6.41 1.12 3.13
CA GLU A 243 -6.17 2.07 4.22
C GLU A 243 -6.50 3.51 3.83
N GLY A 244 -6.25 3.90 2.57
CA GLY A 244 -6.68 5.18 2.02
C GLY A 244 -8.20 5.40 2.15
N TYR A 245 -8.97 4.31 2.06
CA TYR A 245 -10.43 4.34 2.22
C TYR A 245 -10.89 4.77 3.63
N ASN A 246 -10.03 4.63 4.65
CA ASN A 246 -10.31 5.13 5.99
C ASN A 246 -10.50 6.65 6.01
N SER A 247 -9.93 7.39 5.05
CA SER A 247 -10.20 8.81 4.91
C SER A 247 -11.63 9.06 4.44
N THR A 248 -12.12 8.27 3.49
CA THR A 248 -13.50 8.35 2.97
C THR A 248 -14.51 8.02 4.06
N LEU A 249 -14.27 6.97 4.85
CA LEU A 249 -15.11 6.61 6.01
C LEU A 249 -15.19 7.75 7.03
N ARG A 250 -14.05 8.36 7.35
CA ARG A 250 -14.00 9.51 8.28
C ARG A 250 -14.75 10.72 7.73
N ASN A 251 -14.64 11.02 6.43
CA ASN A 251 -15.38 12.12 5.82
C ASN A 251 -16.89 11.90 5.90
N ALA A 252 -17.39 10.70 5.62
CA ALA A 252 -18.81 10.37 5.76
C ALA A 252 -19.31 10.62 7.20
N SER A 253 -18.50 10.25 8.19
CA SER A 253 -18.80 10.52 9.60
C SER A 253 -18.79 12.02 9.94
N VAL A 254 -17.76 12.76 9.51
CA VAL A 254 -17.60 14.20 9.81
C VAL A 254 -18.76 15.03 9.29
N HIS A 255 -19.30 14.68 8.12
CA HIS A 255 -20.40 15.39 7.46
C HIS A 255 -21.81 14.88 7.85
N SER A 256 -21.91 13.94 8.79
CA SER A 256 -23.20 13.48 9.34
C SER A 256 -23.69 14.38 10.48
N ASN A 257 -24.91 14.11 10.96
CA ASN A 257 -25.42 14.74 12.19
C ASN A 257 -24.72 14.20 13.47
N ARG A 258 -23.92 13.14 13.34
CA ARG A 258 -23.10 12.49 14.37
C ARG A 258 -23.88 11.90 15.55
N GLN A 259 -25.20 11.73 15.42
CA GLN A 259 -26.03 11.06 16.42
C GLN A 259 -25.79 9.55 16.42
N SER A 260 -25.60 8.96 15.23
CA SER A 260 -25.27 7.54 15.07
C SER A 260 -24.26 7.37 13.93
N PRO A 261 -22.96 7.66 14.16
CA PRO A 261 -21.95 7.67 13.10
C PRO A 261 -21.88 6.37 12.30
N GLY A 262 -22.07 5.22 12.93
CA GLY A 262 -22.09 3.92 12.25
C GLY A 262 -23.25 3.79 11.27
N GLN A 263 -24.46 4.21 11.67
CA GLN A 263 -25.64 4.22 10.81
C GLN A 263 -25.50 5.23 9.67
N ASP A 264 -24.98 6.43 9.97
CA ASP A 264 -24.81 7.50 8.98
C ASP A 264 -23.79 7.11 7.89
N ILE A 265 -22.68 6.48 8.29
CA ILE A 265 -21.71 5.89 7.36
C ILE A 265 -22.41 4.82 6.52
N ALA A 266 -23.10 3.87 7.13
CA ALA A 266 -23.75 2.77 6.42
C ALA A 266 -24.77 3.27 5.37
N VAL A 267 -25.61 4.24 5.74
CA VAL A 267 -26.58 4.86 4.83
C VAL A 267 -25.88 5.59 3.68
N THR A 268 -24.80 6.32 3.97
CA THR A 268 -24.04 7.05 2.94
C THR A 268 -23.45 6.09 1.90
N PHE A 269 -22.79 5.01 2.35
CA PHE A 269 -22.23 4.02 1.42
C PHE A 269 -23.31 3.21 0.69
N ALA A 270 -24.43 2.90 1.35
CA ALA A 270 -25.59 2.30 0.68
C ALA A 270 -26.10 3.21 -0.45
N ASN A 271 -26.22 4.52 -0.21
CA ASN A 271 -26.63 5.48 -1.23
C ASN A 271 -25.63 5.55 -2.40
N TYR A 272 -24.32 5.51 -2.14
CA TYR A 272 -23.31 5.46 -3.19
C TYR A 272 -23.42 4.21 -4.06
N LEU A 273 -23.63 3.04 -3.45
CA LEU A 273 -23.82 1.78 -4.18
C LEU A 273 -25.11 1.78 -4.99
N VAL A 274 -26.22 2.27 -4.41
CA VAL A 274 -27.51 2.40 -5.11
C VAL A 274 -27.39 3.36 -6.29
N LEU A 275 -26.79 4.53 -6.11
CA LEU A 275 -26.57 5.49 -7.18
C LEU A 275 -25.74 4.89 -8.32
N ARG A 276 -24.65 4.20 -7.97
CA ARG A 276 -23.81 3.51 -8.96
C ARG A 276 -24.61 2.45 -9.71
N HIS A 277 -25.36 1.60 -9.01
CA HIS A 277 -26.19 0.56 -9.60
C HIS A 277 -27.23 1.12 -10.58
N ILE A 278 -27.97 2.16 -10.17
CA ILE A 278 -28.99 2.80 -10.99
C ILE A 278 -28.37 3.45 -12.23
N LEU A 279 -27.31 4.25 -12.05
CA LEU A 279 -26.69 5.02 -13.13
C LEU A 279 -25.94 4.12 -14.14
N SER A 280 -25.48 2.95 -13.72
CA SER A 280 -24.88 1.95 -14.61
C SER A 280 -25.90 1.02 -15.29
N GLY A 281 -27.21 1.25 -15.12
CA GLY A 281 -28.26 0.47 -15.77
C GLY A 281 -28.59 -0.86 -15.07
N GLY A 282 -28.21 -1.00 -13.80
CA GLY A 282 -28.52 -2.16 -12.99
C GLY A 282 -30.03 -2.35 -12.78
N PHE A 283 -30.47 -3.61 -12.76
CA PHE A 283 -31.87 -3.97 -12.55
C PHE A 283 -32.26 -3.92 -11.08
N PHE A 284 -33.45 -3.43 -10.77
CA PHE A 284 -34.04 -3.45 -9.44
C PHE A 284 -35.52 -3.85 -9.51
N PHE A 285 -36.04 -4.43 -8.42
CA PHE A 285 -37.41 -4.91 -8.37
C PHE A 285 -38.39 -3.78 -8.08
N GLU A 286 -39.27 -3.47 -9.02
CA GLU A 286 -40.32 -2.46 -8.85
C GLU A 286 -41.59 -3.12 -8.30
N LYS A 287 -41.86 -2.88 -7.01
CA LYS A 287 -43.00 -3.49 -6.30
C LYS A 287 -44.36 -3.18 -6.93
N LYS A 288 -44.52 -2.01 -7.55
CA LYS A 288 -45.79 -1.58 -8.16
C LYS A 288 -46.13 -2.37 -9.43
N SER A 289 -45.11 -2.70 -10.23
CA SER A 289 -45.29 -3.42 -11.49
C SER A 289 -45.00 -4.92 -11.37
N GLY A 290 -44.44 -5.36 -10.23
CA GLY A 290 -44.13 -6.76 -9.95
C GLY A 290 -43.00 -7.32 -10.81
N ARG A 291 -42.17 -6.46 -11.43
CA ARG A 291 -41.10 -6.86 -12.35
C ARG A 291 -39.79 -6.16 -12.02
N TYR A 292 -38.70 -6.76 -12.48
CA TYR A 292 -37.41 -6.09 -12.50
C TYR A 292 -37.39 -5.08 -13.65
N CYS A 293 -36.93 -3.86 -13.35
CA CYS A 293 -36.71 -2.82 -14.34
C CYS A 293 -35.37 -2.13 -14.09
N ALA A 294 -34.90 -1.38 -15.08
CA ALA A 294 -33.72 -0.53 -14.98
C ALA A 294 -34.15 0.93 -15.07
N ALA A 295 -33.23 1.84 -14.77
CA ALA A 295 -33.44 3.26 -14.99
C ALA A 295 -33.65 3.56 -16.49
N GLY A 296 -34.44 4.59 -16.80
CA GLY A 296 -34.63 5.03 -18.19
C GLY A 296 -33.33 5.57 -18.80
N SER A 297 -33.26 5.60 -20.14
CA SER A 297 -32.05 5.98 -20.88
C SER A 297 -31.48 7.33 -20.45
N CYS A 298 -32.32 8.34 -20.24
CA CYS A 298 -31.85 9.66 -19.80
C CYS A 298 -31.07 9.63 -18.46
N VAL A 299 -31.34 8.66 -17.58
CA VAL A 299 -30.63 8.49 -16.31
C VAL A 299 -29.31 7.76 -16.55
N THR A 300 -29.31 6.68 -17.33
CA THR A 300 -28.08 5.96 -17.67
C THR A 300 -27.13 6.79 -18.53
N ASP A 301 -27.67 7.68 -19.37
CA ASP A 301 -26.91 8.60 -20.22
C ASP A 301 -26.06 9.58 -19.42
N ILE A 302 -26.50 9.95 -18.20
CA ILE A 302 -25.69 10.77 -17.29
C ILE A 302 -24.34 10.08 -17.00
N PHE A 303 -24.34 8.77 -16.79
CA PHE A 303 -23.12 8.00 -16.60
C PHE A 303 -22.37 7.80 -17.92
N LEU A 304 -23.06 7.41 -18.99
CA LEU A 304 -22.43 7.11 -20.28
C LEU A 304 -21.75 8.33 -20.92
N GLN A 305 -22.33 9.52 -20.77
CA GLN A 305 -21.86 10.75 -21.44
C GLN A 305 -20.93 11.60 -20.57
N SER A 306 -20.85 11.37 -19.26
CA SER A 306 -20.03 12.18 -18.35
C SER A 306 -18.81 11.42 -17.82
N ILE A 307 -17.64 11.73 -18.39
CA ILE A 307 -16.34 11.21 -17.92
C ILE A 307 -16.11 11.54 -16.44
N THR A 308 -16.56 12.71 -15.97
CA THR A 308 -16.41 13.11 -14.56
C THR A 308 -17.20 12.20 -13.63
N ILE A 309 -18.42 11.81 -14.02
CA ILE A 309 -19.26 10.91 -13.24
C ILE A 309 -18.74 9.47 -13.29
N GLN A 310 -18.25 9.02 -14.44
CA GLN A 310 -17.56 7.73 -14.54
C GLN A 310 -16.38 7.66 -13.57
N LYS A 311 -15.53 8.69 -13.57
CA LYS A 311 -14.36 8.79 -12.67
C LYS A 311 -14.76 8.81 -11.21
N SER A 312 -15.80 9.54 -10.83
CA SER A 312 -16.28 9.58 -9.44
C SER A 312 -16.85 8.23 -8.97
N MET A 313 -17.33 7.41 -9.91
CA MET A 313 -17.81 6.03 -9.65
C MET A 313 -16.72 4.95 -9.81
N GLY A 314 -15.47 5.36 -10.04
CA GLY A 314 -14.33 4.45 -10.16
C GLY A 314 -14.09 3.85 -11.54
N LEU A 315 -14.77 4.33 -12.58
CA LEU A 315 -14.49 3.97 -13.97
C LEU A 315 -13.66 5.07 -14.64
N ASN A 316 -12.47 4.73 -15.11
CA ASN A 316 -11.64 5.66 -15.86
C ASN A 316 -11.18 5.00 -17.17
N ASN A 317 -12.03 5.09 -18.20
CA ASN A 317 -11.75 4.50 -19.52
C ASN A 317 -10.42 4.97 -20.10
N ALA A 318 -10.00 6.20 -19.82
CA ALA A 318 -8.71 6.71 -20.26
C ALA A 318 -7.49 5.94 -19.69
N LEU A 319 -7.63 5.22 -18.57
CA LEU A 319 -6.57 4.34 -18.04
C LEU A 319 -6.62 2.93 -18.68
N LEU A 320 -7.79 2.51 -19.17
CA LEU A 320 -7.94 1.25 -19.90
C LEU A 320 -7.43 1.38 -21.35
N GLU A 321 -7.61 2.58 -21.90
CA GLU A 321 -7.12 3.01 -23.22
C GLU A 321 -5.67 3.52 -23.19
N GLU A 322 -4.86 3.29 -22.14
CA GLU A 322 -3.42 3.63 -22.15
C GLU A 322 -2.63 2.90 -23.27
N SER A 323 -3.28 2.03 -24.05
CA SER A 323 -2.81 1.50 -25.33
C SER A 323 -2.96 2.45 -26.53
N ASP A 324 -3.72 3.54 -26.44
CA ASP A 324 -3.92 4.49 -27.53
C ASP A 324 -2.82 5.56 -27.52
N HIS A 325 -1.97 5.53 -28.56
CA HIS A 325 -1.09 6.52 -29.23
C HIS A 325 -0.91 7.97 -28.69
N ARG A 326 -1.22 8.29 -27.43
CA ARG A 326 -1.08 9.63 -26.82
C ARG A 326 0.31 9.89 -26.31
N TYR A 327 1.14 8.86 -26.21
CA TYR A 327 2.51 8.94 -25.74
C TYR A 327 3.46 8.18 -26.67
N PRO A 328 4.72 8.61 -26.83
CA PRO A 328 5.28 9.84 -26.27
C PRO A 328 4.64 11.10 -26.90
N ASN A 329 4.49 12.18 -26.12
CA ASN A 329 4.02 13.46 -26.65
C ASN A 329 4.93 14.62 -26.24
N ILE A 330 4.97 15.62 -27.12
CA ILE A 330 5.72 16.86 -26.91
C ILE A 330 4.74 17.93 -26.43
N ARG A 331 5.01 18.54 -25.28
CA ARG A 331 4.24 19.71 -24.86
C ARG A 331 4.65 20.92 -25.70
N LYS A 332 3.67 21.76 -26.08
CA LYS A 332 3.89 22.97 -26.88
C LYS A 332 4.55 24.13 -26.10
N TRP A 333 5.43 23.85 -25.16
CA TRP A 333 6.12 24.85 -24.35
C TRP A 333 7.36 25.31 -25.11
N LYS A 334 7.58 26.62 -25.20
CA LYS A 334 8.80 27.15 -25.81
C LYS A 334 9.98 26.90 -24.87
N VAL A 335 11.11 26.46 -25.42
CA VAL A 335 12.40 26.43 -24.71
C VAL A 335 12.72 27.84 -24.23
N LYS A 336 13.03 27.99 -22.94
CA LYS A 336 13.42 29.29 -22.40
C LYS A 336 14.72 29.76 -23.07
N PRO A 337 14.90 31.06 -23.31
CA PRO A 337 16.12 31.56 -23.97
C PRO A 337 17.42 31.12 -23.30
N ALA A 338 17.43 31.03 -21.96
CA ALA A 338 18.59 30.59 -21.17
C ALA A 338 18.95 29.10 -21.36
N ASP A 339 18.00 28.28 -21.78
CA ASP A 339 18.17 26.83 -21.93
C ASP A 339 18.39 26.41 -23.40
N LYS A 340 18.51 27.38 -24.31
CA LYS A 340 18.74 27.12 -25.73
C LYS A 340 20.19 26.68 -25.95
N VAL A 341 20.36 25.54 -26.62
CA VAL A 341 21.67 25.01 -27.01
C VAL A 341 21.77 24.95 -28.54
N PRO A 342 22.97 25.16 -29.12
CA PRO A 342 23.17 24.94 -30.54
C PRO A 342 22.99 23.46 -30.88
N THR A 343 22.53 23.16 -32.09
CA THR A 343 22.42 21.78 -32.56
C THR A 343 23.83 21.17 -32.65
N PRO A 344 24.08 19.98 -32.07
CA PRO A 344 25.37 19.31 -32.18
C PRO A 344 25.77 19.06 -33.64
N LEU A 345 27.05 19.25 -33.97
CA LEU A 345 27.59 19.10 -35.33
C LEU A 345 27.31 17.72 -35.91
N ASP A 346 27.62 16.65 -35.15
CA ASP A 346 27.37 15.27 -35.57
C ASP A 346 25.90 15.01 -35.91
N LEU A 347 24.98 15.67 -35.20
CA LEU A 347 23.53 15.55 -35.44
C LEU A 347 23.11 16.32 -36.70
N GLN A 348 23.71 17.49 -36.98
CA GLN A 348 23.51 18.23 -38.22
C GLN A 348 24.05 17.47 -39.43
N GLU A 349 25.22 16.84 -39.30
CA GLU A 349 25.83 16.04 -40.35
C GLU A 349 25.04 14.76 -40.65
N HIS A 350 24.41 14.16 -39.64
CA HIS A 350 23.56 12.98 -39.82
C HIS A 350 22.17 13.31 -40.39
N LEU A 351 21.63 14.49 -40.07
CA LEU A 351 20.27 14.91 -40.44
C LEU A 351 20.28 16.12 -41.38
N GLN A 352 21.12 16.10 -42.42
CA GLN A 352 21.37 17.24 -43.33
C GLN A 352 20.10 17.76 -44.03
N ASP A 353 19.15 16.87 -44.31
CA ASP A 353 17.89 17.22 -44.98
C ASP A 353 16.76 17.66 -44.02
N TYR A 354 17.04 17.76 -42.71
CA TYR A 354 16.04 18.05 -41.69
C TYR A 354 16.32 19.31 -40.88
N THR A 355 15.27 20.10 -40.64
CA THR A 355 15.32 21.21 -39.69
C THR A 355 15.21 20.69 -38.26
N VAL A 356 16.34 20.61 -37.55
CA VAL A 356 16.37 20.21 -36.14
C VAL A 356 15.91 21.38 -35.26
N SER A 357 14.94 21.13 -34.38
CA SER A 357 14.47 22.10 -33.39
C SER A 357 14.55 21.55 -31.98
N GLN A 358 15.02 22.37 -31.04
CA GLN A 358 15.06 21.99 -29.63
C GLN A 358 13.66 22.05 -29.02
N ILE A 359 13.31 21.01 -28.29
CA ILE A 359 12.07 20.90 -27.51
C ILE A 359 12.37 20.98 -26.01
N ALA A 360 11.43 21.51 -25.22
CA ALA A 360 11.63 21.71 -23.78
C ALA A 360 11.52 20.40 -22.99
N GLU A 361 10.50 19.59 -23.30
CA GLU A 361 10.25 18.31 -22.64
C GLU A 361 9.44 17.34 -23.54
N VAL A 362 9.61 16.04 -23.30
CA VAL A 362 8.85 14.93 -23.88
C VAL A 362 8.21 14.15 -22.75
N ASN A 363 6.88 14.01 -22.75
CA ASN A 363 6.22 13.08 -21.85
C ASN A 363 6.32 11.68 -22.47
N LEU A 364 6.99 10.76 -21.78
CA LEU A 364 7.07 9.35 -22.18
C LEU A 364 5.78 8.61 -21.86
N ASP A 365 5.14 8.96 -20.74
CA ASP A 365 3.83 8.46 -20.32
C ASP A 365 3.16 9.46 -19.36
N GLY A 366 2.08 9.06 -18.68
CA GLY A 366 1.36 9.92 -17.73
C GLY A 366 2.15 10.34 -16.48
N LYS A 367 3.33 9.76 -16.22
CA LYS A 367 4.14 9.96 -15.01
C LYS A 367 5.58 10.37 -15.31
N HIS A 368 6.14 9.98 -16.45
CA HIS A 368 7.54 10.19 -16.78
C HIS A 368 7.73 11.26 -17.86
N VAL A 369 8.64 12.20 -17.60
CA VAL A 369 8.95 13.33 -18.48
C VAL A 369 10.45 13.41 -18.69
N ILE A 370 10.89 13.39 -19.95
CA ILE A 370 12.26 13.70 -20.35
C ILE A 370 12.36 15.21 -20.55
N ARG A 371 13.31 15.84 -19.85
CA ARG A 371 13.70 17.25 -20.00
C ARG A 371 15.21 17.39 -20.01
N ALA A 372 15.73 18.57 -20.33
CA ALA A 372 17.17 18.84 -20.21
C ALA A 372 17.72 18.41 -18.83
N GLY A 373 18.83 17.68 -18.82
CA GLY A 373 19.42 17.09 -17.61
C GLY A 373 18.84 15.74 -17.17
N SER A 374 17.86 15.20 -17.89
CA SER A 374 17.36 13.83 -17.63
C SER A 374 18.35 12.80 -18.17
N PHE A 375 18.51 11.70 -17.43
CA PHE A 375 19.29 10.55 -17.87
C PHE A 375 18.33 9.46 -18.37
N VAL A 376 18.56 8.97 -19.59
CA VAL A 376 17.79 7.87 -20.18
C VAL A 376 18.69 6.65 -20.26
N LEU A 377 18.26 5.55 -19.64
CA LEU A 377 18.96 4.27 -19.76
C LEU A 377 18.65 3.68 -21.15
N VAL A 378 19.63 3.72 -22.06
CA VAL A 378 19.46 3.25 -23.45
C VAL A 378 19.70 1.74 -23.57
N SER A 379 20.56 1.18 -22.71
CA SER A 379 20.75 -0.26 -22.57
C SER A 379 21.34 -0.58 -21.19
N SER A 380 20.95 -1.71 -20.60
CA SER A 380 21.70 -2.30 -19.50
C SER A 380 22.55 -3.43 -20.06
N LEU A 381 23.86 -3.39 -19.79
CA LEU A 381 24.72 -4.57 -19.96
C LEU A 381 24.26 -5.60 -18.93
N ASN A 382 23.41 -6.54 -19.35
CA ASN A 382 23.16 -7.77 -18.62
C ASN A 382 24.11 -8.85 -19.15
#